data_AF-A0A5C1WK53-F1
#
_entry.id   AF-A0A5C1WK53-F1
#
_cell.length_a   1.000
_cell.length_b   1.000
_cell.length_c   1.000
_cell.angle_alpha   90.00
_cell.angle_beta   90.00
_cell.angle_gamma   90.00
#
_symmetry.space_group_name_H-M   'P 1'
#
loop_
_entity.id
_entity.type
_entity.pdbx_description
1 polymer ?
#
loop_
_entity_poly.entity_id
_entity_poly.type
_entity_poly.pdbx_seq_one_letter_code
_entity_poly.pdbx_strand_id
1 'polypeptide(L)'
;MANEQQNGPEEAQEVQPSLNVLAQYIKDLSFENPNAPRSLGNLQNSPQIQLTVNVNGKPLGGPDYEVELSIEGGAGEGANTLFKFELLYGAVIRLAGIPEDNVHAMVMIEGPRLLFPFARQIIADCTRNGGFPPLMIDPIDFVALYRNRLAQSQPTVGQA
;
A
#
# COMPACT_ATOMS: atom_id res chain seq x y z
N MET A 1 -57.05 21.03 30.08
CA MET A 1 -56.79 21.58 28.73
C MET A 1 -55.30 21.91 28.71
N ALA A 2 -54.42 20.96 28.40
CA ALA A 2 -54.12 20.37 27.08
C ALA A 2 -53.45 21.38 26.12
N ASN A 3 -52.12 21.28 26.02
CA ASN A 3 -51.28 21.47 24.83
C ASN A 3 -49.83 21.16 25.27
N GLU A 4 -49.29 19.95 25.10
CA GLU A 4 -48.81 19.31 23.86
C GLU A 4 -47.74 20.11 23.09
N GLN A 5 -46.50 19.64 23.29
CA GLN A 5 -45.42 19.40 22.32
C GLN A 5 -44.95 20.52 21.38
N GLN A 6 -43.65 20.82 21.49
CA GLN A 6 -42.79 20.84 20.32
C GLN A 6 -41.38 20.35 20.69
N ASN A 7 -41.21 19.02 20.70
CA ASN A 7 -39.88 18.42 20.50
C ASN A 7 -39.56 18.59 19.01
N GLY A 8 -38.57 19.43 18.69
CA GLY A 8 -37.99 19.49 17.36
C GLY A 8 -37.34 18.14 17.02
N PRO A 9 -37.38 17.70 15.75
CA PRO A 9 -36.71 16.48 15.34
C PRO A 9 -35.20 16.66 15.53
N GLU A 10 -34.58 15.77 16.31
CA GLU A 10 -33.14 15.56 16.29
C GLU A 10 -32.76 15.13 14.87
N GLU A 11 -32.12 16.04 14.12
CA GLU A 11 -31.48 15.73 12.86
C GLU A 11 -30.43 14.65 13.13
N ALA A 12 -30.69 13.43 12.65
CA ALA A 12 -29.69 12.40 12.59
C ALA A 12 -28.51 12.94 11.76
N GLN A 13 -27.39 13.25 12.43
CA GLN A 13 -26.14 13.60 11.74
C GLN A 13 -25.76 12.43 10.84
N GLU A 14 -25.94 12.60 9.53
CA GLU A 14 -25.41 11.67 8.54
C GLU A 14 -23.88 11.62 8.71
N VAL A 15 -23.38 10.48 9.17
CA VAL A 15 -21.93 10.25 9.31
C VAL A 15 -21.34 10.23 7.90
N GLN A 16 -20.65 11.30 7.52
CA GLN A 16 -20.02 11.38 6.20
C GLN A 16 -18.91 10.32 6.08
N PRO A 17 -18.82 9.64 4.93
CA PRO A 17 -17.70 8.78 4.57
C PRO A 17 -16.35 9.46 4.86
N SER A 18 -15.55 8.89 5.76
CA SER A 18 -14.21 9.38 6.06
C SER A 18 -13.23 8.25 6.31
N LEU A 19 -11.99 8.50 5.90
CA LEU A 19 -10.83 7.65 6.13
C LEU A 19 -9.78 8.50 6.86
N ASN A 20 -9.39 8.07 8.06
CA ASN A 20 -8.38 8.73 8.86
C ASN A 20 -7.19 7.82 9.05
N VAL A 21 -5.98 8.31 8.80
CA VAL A 21 -4.74 7.58 9.08
C VAL A 21 -4.35 7.84 10.53
N LEU A 22 -4.37 6.81 11.36
CA LEU A 22 -4.04 6.89 12.79
C LEU A 22 -2.54 6.74 13.04
N ALA A 23 -1.88 5.87 12.28
CA ALA A 23 -0.44 5.62 12.37
C ALA A 23 0.10 5.11 11.03
N GLN A 24 1.38 5.39 10.76
CA GLN A 24 2.15 4.81 9.66
C GLN A 24 3.52 4.40 10.18
N TYR A 25 4.04 3.27 9.72
CA TYR A 25 5.29 2.69 10.22
C TYR A 25 5.90 1.72 9.22
N ILE A 26 7.22 1.57 9.29
CA ILE A 26 7.95 0.51 8.62
C ILE A 26 7.83 -0.74 9.51
N LYS A 27 7.24 -1.82 8.99
CA LYS A 27 7.20 -3.12 9.68
C LYS A 27 8.48 -3.91 9.42
N ASP A 28 8.94 -3.87 8.18
CA ASP A 28 10.18 -4.49 7.76
C ASP A 28 10.82 -3.69 6.63
N LEU A 29 12.15 -3.66 6.62
CA LEU A 29 12.94 -2.99 5.58
C LEU A 29 14.28 -3.71 5.44
N SER A 30 14.53 -4.24 4.25
CA SER A 30 15.81 -4.78 3.84
C SER A 30 16.33 -4.05 2.61
N PHE A 31 17.64 -3.80 2.59
CA PHE A 31 18.35 -3.32 1.42
C PHE A 31 19.72 -4.00 1.36
N GLU A 32 20.01 -4.63 0.23
CA GLU A 32 21.21 -5.46 0.06
C GLU A 32 21.99 -5.10 -1.19
N ASN A 33 23.31 -4.97 -1.03
CA ASN A 33 24.28 -4.77 -2.11
C ASN A 33 25.25 -5.97 -2.17
N PRO A 34 24.83 -7.14 -2.67
CA PRO A 34 25.59 -8.37 -2.54
C PRO A 34 26.97 -8.32 -3.21
N ASN A 35 27.10 -7.52 -4.26
CA ASN A 35 28.32 -7.41 -5.06
C ASN A 35 29.11 -6.10 -4.82
N ALA A 36 28.78 -5.34 -3.77
CA ALA A 36 29.54 -4.14 -3.45
C ALA A 36 30.99 -4.49 -3.04
N PRO A 37 31.99 -3.64 -3.39
CA PRO A 37 31.87 -2.40 -4.14
C PRO A 37 31.90 -2.59 -5.67
N ARG A 38 32.06 -3.82 -6.19
CA ARG A 38 32.16 -4.06 -7.64
C ARG A 38 30.92 -3.63 -8.40
N SER A 39 29.73 -3.79 -7.81
CA SER A 39 28.46 -3.31 -8.38
C SER A 39 28.35 -1.78 -8.47
N LEU A 40 29.19 -1.02 -7.76
CA LEU A 40 29.20 0.45 -7.73
C LEU A 40 30.13 1.06 -8.79
N GLY A 41 30.72 0.23 -9.67
CA GLY A 41 31.52 0.72 -10.80
C GLY A 41 30.67 1.51 -11.81
N ASN A 42 31.31 2.02 -12.87
CA ASN A 42 30.62 2.77 -13.91
C ASN A 42 29.54 1.91 -14.61
N LEU A 43 28.30 2.07 -14.18
CA LEU A 43 27.13 1.53 -14.84
C LEU A 43 26.93 2.29 -16.15
N GLN A 44 27.34 1.69 -17.27
CA GLN A 44 27.16 2.27 -18.60
C GLN A 44 25.68 2.37 -19.01
N ASN A 45 24.80 1.56 -18.43
CA ASN A 45 23.38 1.49 -18.75
C ASN A 45 22.53 1.57 -17.48
N SER A 46 21.35 2.19 -17.59
CA SER A 46 20.33 2.11 -16.54
C SER A 46 19.90 0.64 -16.37
N PRO A 47 20.02 0.08 -15.17
CA PRO A 47 19.66 -1.31 -14.96
C PRO A 47 18.15 -1.50 -15.08
N GLN A 48 17.73 -2.65 -15.62
CA GLN A 48 16.33 -3.01 -15.61
C GLN A 48 15.89 -3.34 -14.19
N ILE A 49 14.84 -2.67 -13.74
CA ILE A 49 14.28 -2.83 -12.40
C ILE A 49 13.15 -3.87 -12.45
N GLN A 50 13.22 -4.87 -11.58
CA GLN A 50 12.09 -5.75 -11.29
C GLN A 50 11.40 -5.24 -10.03
N LEU A 51 10.08 -5.10 -10.09
CA LEU A 51 9.26 -4.59 -9.00
C LEU A 51 8.02 -5.47 -8.83
N THR A 52 7.77 -5.89 -7.60
CA THR A 52 6.58 -6.60 -7.18
C THR A 52 5.92 -5.80 -6.07
N VAL A 53 4.61 -5.55 -6.21
CA VAL A 53 3.84 -4.81 -5.20
C VAL A 53 2.65 -5.64 -4.75
N ASN A 54 2.54 -5.83 -3.44
CA ASN A 54 1.45 -6.54 -2.81
C ASN A 54 0.79 -5.65 -1.76
N VAL A 55 -0.54 -5.61 -1.77
CA VAL A 55 -1.34 -4.91 -0.76
C VAL A 55 -2.10 -5.93 0.07
N ASN A 56 -2.09 -5.81 1.39
CA ASN A 56 -2.89 -6.61 2.29
C ASN A 56 -3.69 -5.70 3.24
N GLY A 57 -4.86 -6.17 3.67
CA GLY A 57 -5.74 -5.45 4.58
C GLY A 57 -6.22 -6.39 5.68
N LYS A 58 -6.04 -6.01 6.94
CA LYS A 58 -6.42 -6.81 8.11
C LYS A 58 -7.34 -6.00 9.03
N PRO A 59 -8.50 -6.53 9.46
CA PRO A 59 -9.29 -5.86 10.48
C PRO A 59 -8.57 -5.89 11.82
N LEU A 60 -8.55 -4.77 12.54
CA LEU A 60 -8.04 -4.67 13.93
C LEU A 60 -9.16 -4.65 14.97
N GLY A 61 -10.41 -4.56 14.53
CA GLY A 61 -11.61 -4.52 15.35
C GLY A 61 -12.34 -3.19 15.25
N GLY A 62 -13.68 -3.23 15.31
CA GLY A 62 -14.50 -2.05 15.12
C GLY A 62 -14.25 -1.38 13.75
N PRO A 63 -14.03 -0.05 13.70
CA PRO A 63 -13.81 0.68 12.45
C PRO A 63 -12.35 0.70 11.96
N ASP A 64 -11.44 -0.02 12.64
CA ASP A 64 -10.00 0.10 12.42
C ASP A 64 -9.45 -1.07 11.59
N TYR A 65 -8.58 -0.74 10.62
CA TYR A 65 -7.94 -1.66 9.71
C TYR A 65 -6.44 -1.39 9.63
N GLU A 66 -5.63 -2.45 9.60
CA GLU A 66 -4.22 -2.38 9.21
C GLU A 66 -4.11 -2.59 7.70
N VAL A 67 -3.48 -1.65 7.01
CA VAL A 67 -3.08 -1.77 5.60
C VAL A 67 -1.59 -2.05 5.56
N GLU A 68 -1.21 -3.09 4.85
CA GLU A 68 0.19 -3.45 4.61
C GLU A 68 0.49 -3.33 3.11
N LEU A 69 1.50 -2.53 2.77
CA LEU A 69 2.02 -2.36 1.42
C LEU A 69 3.41 -2.98 1.37
N SER A 70 3.53 -4.16 0.76
CA SER A 70 4.81 -4.78 0.42
C SER A 70 5.28 -4.30 -0.94
N ILE A 71 6.51 -3.81 -0.99
CA ILE A 71 7.20 -3.44 -2.22
C ILE A 71 8.55 -4.15 -2.21
N GLU A 72 8.70 -5.07 -3.13
CA GLU A 72 9.92 -5.87 -3.32
C GLU A 72 10.48 -5.58 -4.69
N GLY A 73 11.80 -5.49 -4.80
CA GLY A 73 12.42 -5.28 -6.08
C GLY A 73 13.93 -5.23 -6.04
N GLY A 74 14.49 -4.91 -7.19
CA GLY A 74 15.93 -4.83 -7.33
C GLY A 74 16.35 -4.60 -8.75
N ALA A 75 17.67 -4.60 -8.92
CA ALA A 75 18.32 -4.36 -10.18
C ALA A 75 19.37 -5.44 -10.44
N GLY A 76 19.35 -6.01 -11.65
CA GLY A 76 20.24 -7.09 -12.06
C GLY A 76 19.77 -8.47 -11.60
N GLU A 77 20.39 -9.51 -12.14
CA GLU A 77 20.01 -10.90 -11.88
C GLU A 77 21.23 -11.79 -11.59
N GLY A 78 21.01 -12.81 -10.74
CA GLY A 78 22.00 -13.83 -10.42
C GLY A 78 23.32 -13.21 -9.94
N ALA A 79 24.42 -13.61 -10.58
CA ALA A 79 25.77 -13.13 -10.25
C ALA A 79 25.96 -11.61 -10.50
N ASN A 80 25.10 -10.98 -11.31
CA ASN A 80 25.16 -9.56 -11.65
C ASN A 80 24.15 -8.72 -10.86
N THR A 81 23.60 -9.24 -9.75
CA THR A 81 22.72 -8.47 -8.87
C THR A 81 23.43 -7.21 -8.39
N LEU A 82 22.85 -6.05 -8.64
CA LEU A 82 23.38 -4.77 -8.21
C LEU A 82 22.93 -4.47 -6.78
N PHE A 83 21.61 -4.46 -6.58
CA PHE A 83 20.97 -4.32 -5.29
C PHE A 83 19.61 -5.02 -5.27
N LYS A 84 19.14 -5.31 -4.06
CA LYS A 84 17.78 -5.76 -3.77
C LYS A 84 17.21 -4.94 -2.63
N PHE A 85 15.90 -4.78 -2.62
CA PHE A 85 15.19 -4.16 -1.52
C PHE A 85 13.86 -4.88 -1.27
N GLU A 86 13.45 -4.85 -0.02
CA GLU A 86 12.15 -5.30 0.45
C GLU A 86 11.67 -4.28 1.48
N LEU A 87 10.46 -3.77 1.28
CA LEU A 87 9.84 -2.84 2.20
C LEU A 87 8.42 -3.32 2.50
N LEU A 88 8.15 -3.58 3.77
CA LEU A 88 6.80 -3.76 4.29
C LEU A 88 6.38 -2.51 5.05
N TYR A 89 5.58 -1.67 4.41
CA TYR A 89 5.07 -0.43 5.00
C TYR A 89 3.64 -0.62 5.51
N GLY A 90 3.41 -0.32 6.78
CA GLY A 90 2.13 -0.50 7.44
C GLY A 90 1.47 0.83 7.80
N ALA A 91 0.14 0.82 7.85
CA ALA A 91 -0.63 1.90 8.44
C ALA A 91 -1.88 1.38 9.13
N VAL A 92 -2.27 2.06 10.20
CA VAL A 92 -3.59 1.88 10.82
C VAL A 92 -4.50 2.98 10.30
N ILE A 93 -5.62 2.58 9.69
CA ILE A 93 -6.64 3.49 9.19
C ILE A 93 -7.97 3.24 9.93
N ARG A 94 -8.72 4.31 10.17
CA ARG A 94 -10.08 4.28 10.70
C ARG A 94 -11.05 4.69 9.62
N LEU A 95 -12.07 3.87 9.40
CA LEU A 95 -13.16 4.13 8.47
C LEU A 95 -14.43 4.51 9.23
N ALA A 96 -15.09 5.59 8.82
CA ALA A 96 -16.39 5.99 9.38
C ALA A 96 -17.36 6.34 8.25
N GLY A 97 -18.64 5.97 8.40
CA GLY A 97 -19.67 6.26 7.41
C GLY A 97 -19.51 5.51 6.07
N ILE A 98 -18.71 4.44 6.03
CA ILE A 98 -18.51 3.63 4.82
C ILE A 98 -19.47 2.43 4.86
N PRO A 99 -20.29 2.19 3.80
CA PRO A 99 -21.09 0.97 3.69
C PRO A 99 -20.20 -0.27 3.71
N GLU A 100 -20.62 -1.34 4.40
CA GLU A 100 -19.82 -2.57 4.56
C GLU A 100 -19.33 -3.14 3.21
N ASP A 101 -20.16 -3.10 2.18
CA ASP A 101 -19.84 -3.55 0.82
C ASP A 101 -18.64 -2.79 0.19
N ASN A 102 -18.41 -1.54 0.62
CA ASN A 102 -17.37 -0.67 0.09
C ASN A 102 -16.12 -0.64 0.97
N VAL A 103 -16.19 -1.15 2.20
CA VAL A 103 -15.07 -1.12 3.15
C VAL A 103 -13.84 -1.80 2.57
N HIS A 104 -14.00 -3.01 2.02
CA HIS A 104 -12.86 -3.76 1.47
C HIS A 104 -12.20 -3.01 0.30
N ALA A 105 -12.99 -2.43 -0.60
CA ALA A 105 -12.45 -1.61 -1.69
C ALA A 105 -11.71 -0.37 -1.17
N MET A 106 -12.24 0.31 -0.15
CA MET A 106 -11.59 1.47 0.48
C MET A 106 -10.25 1.12 1.09
N VAL A 107 -10.18 0.03 1.87
CA VAL A 107 -8.94 -0.45 2.49
C VAL A 107 -7.90 -0.81 1.43
N MET A 108 -8.32 -1.50 0.37
CA MET A 108 -7.41 -2.09 -0.63
C MET A 108 -7.01 -1.13 -1.76
N ILE A 109 -7.69 0.00 -1.93
CA ILE A 109 -7.39 1.01 -2.97
C ILE A 109 -6.91 2.29 -2.33
N GLU A 110 -7.70 2.90 -1.43
CA GLU A 110 -7.36 4.19 -0.84
C GLU A 110 -6.28 4.07 0.23
N GLY A 111 -6.28 2.97 1.00
CA GLY A 111 -5.21 2.63 1.91
C GLY A 111 -3.82 2.70 1.25
N PRO A 112 -3.48 1.84 0.28
CA PRO A 112 -2.16 1.87 -0.34
C PRO A 112 -1.88 3.14 -1.14
N ARG A 113 -2.89 3.84 -1.69
CA ARG A 113 -2.70 5.15 -2.33
C ARG A 113 -2.12 6.19 -1.37
N LEU A 114 -2.57 6.19 -0.12
CA LEU A 114 -2.06 7.10 0.91
C LEU A 114 -0.65 6.72 1.37
N LEU A 115 -0.34 5.42 1.41
CA LEU A 115 0.94 4.90 1.91
C LEU A 115 2.05 5.00 0.86
N PHE A 116 1.70 4.85 -0.42
CA PHE A 116 2.66 4.71 -1.51
C PHE A 116 3.67 5.86 -1.63
N PRO A 117 3.30 7.15 -1.47
CA PRO A 117 4.28 8.24 -1.51
C PRO A 117 5.41 8.10 -0.48
N PHE A 118 5.09 7.64 0.74
CA PHE A 118 6.06 7.44 1.81
C PHE A 118 6.95 6.23 1.54
N ALA A 119 6.34 5.11 1.12
CA ALA A 119 7.08 3.91 0.75
C ALA A 119 8.03 4.17 -0.43
N ARG A 120 7.58 4.91 -1.44
CA ARG A 120 8.39 5.34 -2.58
C ARG A 120 9.58 6.19 -2.16
N GLN A 121 9.40 7.13 -1.23
CA GLN A 121 10.49 7.97 -0.73
C GLN A 121 11.53 7.13 0.02
N ILE A 122 11.11 6.20 0.88
CA ILE A 122 12.00 5.30 1.61
C ILE A 122 12.88 4.50 0.64
N ILE A 123 12.28 3.92 -0.41
CA ILE A 123 13.04 3.13 -1.40
C ILE A 123 14.01 4.01 -2.19
N ALA A 124 13.62 5.23 -2.56
CA ALA A 124 14.50 6.18 -3.23
C ALA A 124 15.72 6.53 -2.35
N ASP A 125 15.50 6.72 -1.05
CA ASP A 125 16.55 7.01 -0.08
C ASP A 125 17.46 5.80 0.17
N CYS A 126 16.91 4.60 0.33
CA CYS A 126 17.69 3.36 0.43
C CYS A 126 18.58 3.13 -0.79
N THR A 127 18.02 3.30 -2.00
CA THR A 127 18.77 3.13 -3.25
C THR A 127 19.91 4.15 -3.36
N ARG A 128 19.64 5.41 -3.01
CA ARG A 128 20.64 6.48 -2.95
C ARG A 128 21.74 6.16 -1.94
N ASN A 129 21.38 5.76 -0.73
CA ASN A 129 22.33 5.40 0.33
C ASN A 129 23.13 4.13 -0.03
N GLY A 130 22.57 3.27 -0.87
CA GLY A 130 23.25 2.14 -1.49
C GLY A 130 24.32 2.51 -2.52
N GLY A 131 24.48 3.79 -2.87
CA GLY A 131 25.45 4.28 -3.84
C GLY A 131 24.94 4.31 -5.28
N PHE A 132 23.65 4.07 -5.50
CA PHE A 132 23.02 4.10 -6.83
C PHE A 132 22.19 5.38 -7.03
N PRO A 133 21.82 5.74 -8.27
CA PRO A 133 20.83 6.78 -8.51
C PRO A 133 19.51 6.46 -7.79
N PRO A 134 18.79 7.46 -7.23
CA PRO A 134 17.53 7.21 -6.54
C PRO A 134 16.53 6.48 -7.42
N LEU A 135 15.96 5.38 -6.93
CA LEU A 135 14.94 4.64 -7.66
C LEU A 135 13.59 5.35 -7.53
N MET A 136 13.17 5.97 -8.62
CA MET A 136 11.89 6.66 -8.70
C MET A 136 10.83 5.69 -9.23
N ILE A 137 10.14 5.00 -8.33
CA ILE A 137 9.07 4.06 -8.71
C ILE A 137 7.89 4.80 -9.36
N ASP A 138 7.40 4.34 -10.52
CA ASP A 138 6.25 4.93 -11.18
C ASP A 138 4.96 4.78 -10.35
N PRO A 139 3.99 5.70 -10.49
CA PRO A 139 2.69 5.57 -9.84
C PRO A 139 2.01 4.24 -10.17
N ILE A 140 1.44 3.60 -9.14
CA ILE A 140 0.77 2.30 -9.28
C ILE A 140 -0.75 2.49 -9.38
N ASP A 141 -1.38 1.79 -10.32
CA ASP A 141 -2.83 1.70 -10.39
C ASP A 141 -3.36 0.63 -9.42
N PHE A 142 -3.66 1.06 -8.19
CA PHE A 142 -4.23 0.19 -7.17
C PHE A 142 -5.65 -0.29 -7.49
N VAL A 143 -6.39 0.41 -8.36
CA VAL A 143 -7.72 -0.05 -8.82
C VAL A 143 -7.55 -1.27 -9.72
N ALA A 144 -6.60 -1.22 -10.66
CA ALA A 144 -6.28 -2.36 -11.52
C ALA A 144 -5.77 -3.56 -10.70
N LEU A 145 -4.87 -3.33 -9.73
CA LEU A 145 -4.39 -4.39 -8.83
C LEU A 145 -5.54 -5.05 -8.05
N TYR A 146 -6.46 -4.23 -7.51
CA TYR A 146 -7.63 -4.73 -6.80
C TYR A 146 -8.54 -5.58 -7.69
N ARG A 147 -8.83 -5.10 -8.91
CA ARG A 147 -9.66 -5.84 -9.88
C ARG A 147 -9.03 -7.17 -10.28
N ASN A 148 -7.72 -7.19 -10.51
CA ASN A 148 -6.98 -8.42 -10.83
C ASN A 148 -7.06 -9.43 -9.69
N ARG A 149 -6.94 -8.98 -8.43
CA ARG A 149 -7.08 -9.85 -7.26
C ARG A 149 -8.48 -10.44 -7.12
N LEU A 150 -9.52 -9.63 -7.34
CA LEU A 150 -10.91 -10.13 -7.33
C LEU A 150 -11.15 -11.19 -8.40
N ALA A 151 -10.60 -10.99 -9.61
CA ALA A 151 -10.70 -11.97 -10.70
C ALA A 151 -9.98 -13.30 -10.37
N GLN A 152 -8.86 -13.24 -9.64
CA GLN A 152 -8.13 -14.45 -9.20
C GLN A 152 -8.79 -15.14 -7.99
N SER A 153 -9.57 -14.41 -7.20
CA SER A 153 -10.25 -14.93 -6.01
C SER A 153 -11.63 -15.52 -6.31
N GLN A 154 -12.15 -15.35 -7.53
CA GLN A 154 -13.26 -16.16 -8.01
C GLN A 154 -12.71 -17.54 -8.40
N PRO A 155 -13.06 -18.61 -7.65
CA PRO A 155 -12.73 -19.96 -8.11
C PRO A 155 -13.40 -20.14 -9.47
N THR A 156 -12.68 -20.71 -10.42
CA THR A 156 -13.23 -21.30 -11.64
C THR A 156 -14.23 -22.38 -11.24
N VAL A 157 -15.46 -22.00 -10.92
CA VAL A 157 -16.58 -22.91 -10.74
C VAL A 157 -17.12 -23.20 -12.13
N GLY A 158 -16.73 -24.38 -12.66
CA GLY A 158 -17.42 -25.03 -13.77
C GLY A 158 -16.70 -25.00 -15.11
N GLN A 159 -15.99 -26.09 -15.41
CA GLN A 159 -16.18 -26.85 -16.66
C GLN A 159 -15.54 -28.24 -16.51
N ALA A 160 -16.36 -29.21 -16.07
CA ALA A 160 -16.21 -30.64 -16.30
C ALA A 160 -17.62 -31.25 -16.37
#